data_AF-A0A7C1AX15-F1
#
_entry.id   AF-A0A7C1AX15-F1
#
_cell.length_a   1.000
_cell.length_b   1.000
_cell.length_c   1.000
_cell.angle_alpha   90.00
_cell.angle_beta   90.00
_cell.angle_gamma   90.00
#
_symmetry.space_group_name_H-M   'P 1'
#
loop_
_entity.id
_entity.type
_entity.pdbx_description
1 polymer ?
#
loop_
_entity_poly.entity_id
_entity_poly.type
_entity_poly.pdbx_seq_one_letter_code
_entity_poly.pdbx_strand_id
1 'polypeptide(L)'
;MEQKLLRLFYELAQRQSRLVVIIMAGITVFFALFIPGLTVSSSYNGLVSPEEPEQARFLAFLDEFGAANDLVVILDGDPATLISAADKFAGEIKKEKEYVRSIFYRIDLGKMLGRAPFFLPKEMLREGLDGITGYQTIIERISRLKNLPSILKLIGDGFGDRIPGLPLDPDTGAQALRVPLELFREWRRHLENPSRAGIDW
;
A
#
# COMPACT_ATOMS: atom_id res chain seq x y z
N MET A 1 -37.98 -29.26 -49.76
CA MET A 1 -37.25 -28.32 -50.66
C MET A 1 -35.73 -28.40 -50.44
N GLU A 2 -35.28 -28.48 -49.18
CA GLU A 2 -33.86 -28.64 -48.80
C GLU A 2 -33.11 -29.79 -49.48
N GLN A 3 -33.72 -30.98 -49.59
CA GLN A 3 -33.05 -32.15 -50.19
C GLN A 3 -32.74 -31.98 -51.69
N LYS A 4 -33.55 -31.20 -52.42
CA LYS A 4 -33.27 -30.87 -53.83
C LYS A 4 -32.10 -29.90 -53.94
N LEU A 5 -32.03 -28.91 -53.06
CA LEU A 5 -30.94 -27.94 -52.98
C LEU A 5 -29.60 -28.61 -52.65
N LEU A 6 -29.57 -29.49 -51.65
CA LEU A 6 -28.35 -30.21 -51.25
C LEU A 6 -27.84 -31.14 -52.36
N ARG A 7 -28.75 -31.84 -53.08
CA ARG A 7 -28.36 -32.66 -54.24
C ARG A 7 -27.81 -31.81 -55.38
N LEU A 8 -28.39 -30.63 -55.62
CA LEU A 8 -27.93 -29.72 -56.66
C LEU A 8 -26.52 -29.18 -56.34
N PHE A 9 -26.25 -28.82 -55.08
CA PHE A 9 -24.90 -28.46 -54.62
C PHE A 9 -23.92 -29.63 -54.74
N TYR A 10 -24.33 -30.85 -54.39
CA TYR A 10 -23.50 -32.05 -54.48
C TYR A 10 -23.12 -32.37 -55.94
N GLU A 11 -24.09 -32.37 -56.85
CA GLU A 11 -23.84 -32.63 -58.28
C GLU A 11 -22.98 -31.52 -58.91
N LEU A 12 -23.20 -30.25 -58.54
CA LEU A 12 -22.36 -29.14 -58.99
C LEU A 12 -20.92 -29.29 -58.49
N ALA A 13 -20.76 -29.69 -57.22
CA ALA A 13 -19.45 -29.91 -56.61
C ALA A 13 -18.70 -31.11 -57.20
N GLN A 14 -19.42 -32.19 -57.54
CA GLN A 14 -18.83 -33.38 -58.14
C GLN A 14 -18.38 -33.12 -59.59
N ARG A 15 -19.14 -32.31 -60.34
CA ARG A 15 -18.85 -31.99 -61.75
C ARG A 15 -17.71 -30.98 -61.91
N GLN A 16 -17.45 -30.14 -60.92
CA GLN A 16 -16.39 -29.12 -60.93
C GLN A 16 -15.45 -29.21 -59.72
N SER A 17 -15.02 -30.43 -59.38
CA SER A 17 -14.22 -30.71 -58.18
C SER A 17 -12.98 -29.82 -58.01
N ARG A 18 -12.23 -29.56 -59.09
CA ARG A 18 -11.05 -28.68 -59.07
C ARG A 18 -11.39 -27.23 -58.72
N LEU A 19 -12.51 -26.73 -59.25
CA LEU A 19 -12.94 -25.35 -59.06
C LEU A 19 -13.41 -25.14 -57.61
N VAL A 20 -14.13 -26.11 -57.04
CA VAL A 20 -14.52 -26.10 -55.62
C VAL A 20 -13.31 -26.06 -54.70
N VAL A 21 -12.27 -26.88 -54.98
CA VAL A 21 -11.04 -26.89 -54.18
C VAL A 21 -10.31 -25.54 -54.26
N ILE A 22 -10.23 -24.93 -55.45
CA ILE A 22 -9.60 -23.60 -55.62
C ILE A 22 -10.39 -22.53 -54.85
N ILE A 23 -11.73 -22.54 -54.91
CA ILE A 23 -12.56 -21.60 -54.16
C ILE A 23 -12.39 -21.81 -52.66
N MET A 24 -12.43 -23.05 -52.18
CA MET A 24 -12.20 -23.37 -50.76
C MET A 24 -10.83 -22.93 -50.28
N ALA A 25 -9.78 -23.17 -51.08
CA ALA A 25 -8.43 -22.70 -50.80
C ALA A 25 -8.37 -21.16 -50.77
N GLY A 26 -9.01 -20.49 -51.72
CA GLY A 26 -9.13 -19.03 -51.76
C GLY A 26 -9.84 -18.45 -50.54
N ILE A 27 -10.97 -19.05 -50.14
CA ILE A 27 -11.71 -18.66 -48.93
C ILE A 27 -10.87 -18.90 -47.67
N THR A 28 -10.14 -20.02 -47.61
CA THR A 28 -9.26 -20.34 -46.48
C THR A 28 -8.15 -19.32 -46.34
N VAL A 29 -7.48 -18.99 -47.46
CA VAL A 29 -6.44 -17.95 -47.48
C VAL A 29 -7.03 -16.59 -47.14
N PHE A 30 -8.21 -16.26 -47.66
CA PHE A 30 -8.90 -15.02 -47.34
C PHE A 30 -9.18 -14.89 -45.84
N PHE A 31 -9.71 -15.92 -45.18
CA PHE A 31 -9.89 -15.91 -43.73
C PHE A 31 -8.57 -15.95 -42.96
N ALA A 32 -7.52 -16.60 -43.50
CA ALA A 32 -6.19 -16.58 -42.90
C ALA A 32 -5.60 -15.16 -42.84
N LEU A 33 -5.96 -14.27 -43.77
CA LEU A 33 -5.57 -12.85 -43.72
C LEU A 33 -6.15 -12.11 -42.50
N PHE A 34 -7.19 -12.63 -41.86
CA PHE A 34 -7.78 -12.05 -40.65
C PHE A 34 -7.14 -12.59 -39.35
N ILE A 35 -6.27 -13.61 -39.43
CA ILE A 35 -5.56 -14.14 -38.26
C ILE A 35 -4.75 -13.06 -37.51
N PRO A 36 -4.02 -12.15 -38.18
CA PRO A 36 -3.29 -11.08 -37.49
C PRO A 36 -4.18 -10.12 -36.71
N GLY A 37 -5.49 -10.10 -36.99
CA GLY A 37 -6.48 -9.27 -36.29
C GLY A 37 -7.11 -9.94 -35.08
N LEU A 38 -6.78 -11.20 -34.77
CA LEU A 38 -7.30 -11.84 -33.55
C LEU A 38 -6.66 -11.22 -32.30
N THR A 39 -7.47 -10.47 -31.56
CA THR A 39 -7.11 -9.95 -30.24
C THR A 39 -7.62 -10.89 -29.16
N VAL A 40 -6.73 -11.42 -28.32
CA VAL A 40 -7.11 -12.14 -27.11
C VAL A 40 -7.17 -11.14 -25.97
N SER A 41 -8.36 -10.94 -25.40
CA SER A 41 -8.54 -10.14 -24.19
C SER A 41 -8.66 -11.05 -22.98
N SER A 42 -7.79 -10.88 -21.99
CA SER A 42 -7.90 -11.51 -20.66
C SER A 42 -8.66 -10.63 -19.67
N SER A 43 -9.20 -9.49 -20.11
CA SER A 43 -9.89 -8.55 -19.24
C SER A 43 -11.25 -9.10 -18.82
N TYR A 44 -11.47 -9.20 -17.51
CA TYR A 44 -12.77 -9.56 -16.94
C TYR A 44 -13.87 -8.60 -17.39
N ASN A 45 -13.52 -7.33 -17.62
CA ASN A 45 -14.47 -6.29 -18.04
C ASN A 45 -15.09 -6.56 -19.42
N GLY A 46 -14.52 -7.46 -20.23
CA GLY A 46 -15.07 -7.87 -21.53
C GLY A 46 -16.03 -9.06 -21.47
N LEU A 47 -16.25 -9.65 -20.29
CA LEU A 47 -17.08 -10.85 -20.12
C LEU A 47 -18.55 -10.52 -19.84
N VAL A 48 -18.86 -9.29 -19.44
CA VAL A 48 -20.21 -8.82 -19.11
C VAL A 48 -20.62 -7.74 -20.12
N SER A 49 -21.92 -7.66 -20.43
CA SER A 49 -22.45 -6.71 -21.41
C SER A 49 -22.36 -5.27 -20.89
N PRO A 50 -21.76 -4.33 -21.64
CA PRO A 50 -21.65 -2.92 -21.24
C PRO A 50 -23.01 -2.23 -20.97
N GLU A 51 -24.10 -2.81 -21.46
CA GLU A 51 -25.47 -2.32 -21.30
C GLU A 51 -26.05 -2.60 -19.91
N GLU A 52 -25.40 -3.45 -19.11
CA GLU A 52 -25.80 -3.71 -17.74
C GLU A 52 -25.51 -2.49 -16.84
N PRO A 53 -26.52 -1.92 -16.13
CA PRO A 53 -26.37 -0.64 -15.44
C PRO A 53 -25.21 -0.57 -14.44
N GLU A 54 -24.94 -1.67 -13.73
CA GLU A 54 -23.86 -1.71 -12.74
C GLU A 54 -22.48 -1.80 -13.39
N GLN A 55 -22.37 -2.51 -14.53
CA GLN A 55 -21.12 -2.53 -15.28
C GLN A 55 -20.83 -1.17 -15.90
N ALA A 56 -21.83 -0.48 -16.44
CA ALA A 56 -21.66 0.86 -16.97
C ALA A 56 -21.14 1.84 -15.90
N ARG A 57 -21.68 1.77 -14.68
CA ARG A 57 -21.19 2.57 -13.53
C ARG A 57 -19.76 2.21 -13.16
N PHE A 58 -19.44 0.91 -13.12
CA PHE A 58 -18.09 0.45 -12.80
C PHE A 58 -17.08 0.90 -13.86
N LEU A 59 -17.41 0.79 -15.15
CA LEU A 59 -16.57 1.27 -16.24
C LEU A 59 -16.38 2.79 -16.18
N ALA A 60 -17.44 3.56 -15.87
CA ALA A 60 -17.33 5.01 -15.67
C ALA A 60 -16.42 5.37 -14.49
N PHE A 61 -16.51 4.62 -13.38
CA PHE A 61 -15.61 4.79 -12.25
C PHE A 61 -14.14 4.51 -12.63
N LEU A 62 -13.89 3.43 -13.38
CA LEU A 62 -12.54 3.11 -13.85
C LEU A 62 -11.99 4.15 -14.84
N ASP A 63 -12.84 4.79 -15.63
CA ASP A 63 -12.46 5.87 -16.54
C ASP A 63 -12.11 7.15 -15.78
N GLU A 64 -12.91 7.50 -14.76
CA GLU A 64 -12.72 8.71 -13.96
C GLU A 64 -11.55 8.62 -12.99
N PHE A 65 -11.42 7.50 -12.26
CA PHE A 65 -10.43 7.34 -11.19
C PHE A 65 -9.22 6.48 -11.61
N GLY A 66 -9.29 5.81 -12.75
CA GLY A 66 -8.32 4.82 -13.17
C GLY A 66 -8.64 3.42 -12.62
N ALA A 67 -8.08 2.40 -13.26
CA ALA A 67 -8.18 1.04 -12.77
C ALA A 67 -7.21 0.79 -11.62
N ALA A 68 -7.67 0.05 -10.61
CA ALA A 68 -6.83 -0.55 -9.56
C ALA A 68 -5.99 -1.72 -10.12
N ASN A 69 -5.40 -1.54 -11.31
CA ASN A 69 -4.35 -2.42 -11.83
C ASN A 69 -3.01 -2.15 -11.12
N ASP A 70 -3.08 -1.71 -9.86
CA ASP A 70 -1.92 -1.50 -9.02
C ASP A 70 -1.39 -2.87 -8.61
N LEU A 71 -0.14 -3.13 -8.95
CA LEU A 71 0.54 -4.33 -8.48
C LEU A 71 0.90 -4.13 -7.01
N VAL A 72 0.20 -4.85 -6.13
CA VAL A 72 0.53 -4.89 -4.71
C VAL A 72 1.63 -5.91 -4.48
N VAL A 73 2.79 -5.44 -4.03
CA VAL A 73 3.93 -6.28 -3.66
C VAL A 73 4.03 -6.33 -2.14
N ILE A 74 3.93 -7.53 -1.58
CA ILE A 74 4.09 -7.78 -0.14
C ILE A 74 5.49 -8.35 0.06
N LEU A 75 6.28 -7.67 0.90
CA LEU A 75 7.58 -8.16 1.33
C LEU A 75 7.41 -8.85 2.67
N ASP A 76 7.93 -10.07 2.77
CA ASP A 76 7.90 -10.88 3.98
C ASP A 76 9.33 -11.25 4.40
N GLY A 77 9.60 -11.27 5.69
CA GLY A 77 10.94 -11.47 6.23
C GLY A 77 11.14 -10.92 7.64
N ASP A 78 12.39 -10.90 8.09
CA ASP A 78 12.77 -10.40 9.41
C ASP A 78 12.41 -8.91 9.57
N PRO A 79 11.59 -8.53 10.58
CA PRO A 79 11.17 -7.15 10.80
C PRO A 79 12.34 -6.18 10.79
N ALA A 80 13.47 -6.52 11.43
CA ALA A 80 14.62 -5.63 11.56
C ALA A 80 15.25 -5.23 10.20
N THR A 81 15.09 -6.06 9.16
CA THR A 81 15.66 -5.81 7.83
C THR A 81 14.61 -5.41 6.79
N LEU A 82 13.33 -5.72 7.05
CA LEU A 82 12.21 -5.55 6.12
C LEU A 82 12.08 -4.12 5.60
N ILE A 83 12.23 -3.11 6.46
CA ILE A 83 12.13 -1.70 6.05
C ILE A 83 13.25 -1.34 5.07
N SER A 84 14.49 -1.69 5.39
CA SER A 84 15.62 -1.39 4.51
C SER A 84 15.49 -2.11 3.16
N ALA A 85 14.94 -3.33 3.17
CA ALA A 85 14.66 -4.09 1.97
C ALA A 85 13.54 -3.44 1.13
N ALA A 86 12.48 -2.95 1.78
CA ALA A 86 11.40 -2.22 1.12
C ALA A 86 11.87 -0.90 0.51
N ASP A 87 12.67 -0.12 1.24
CA ASP A 87 13.25 1.13 0.76
C ASP A 87 14.16 0.88 -0.44
N LYS A 88 14.99 -0.17 -0.39
CA LYS A 88 15.86 -0.56 -1.50
C LYS A 88 15.04 -1.03 -2.71
N PHE A 89 14.05 -1.90 -2.50
CA PHE A 89 13.19 -2.40 -3.57
C PHE A 89 12.48 -1.26 -4.29
N ALA A 90 11.83 -0.38 -3.54
CA ALA A 90 11.15 0.77 -4.12
C ALA A 90 12.12 1.73 -4.83
N GLY A 91 13.32 1.92 -4.27
CA GLY A 91 14.37 2.72 -4.89
C GLY A 91 14.83 2.18 -6.25
N GLU A 92 14.96 0.86 -6.40
CA GLU A 92 15.30 0.22 -7.67
C GLU A 92 14.14 0.30 -8.68
N ILE A 93 12.92 -0.07 -8.27
CA ILE A 93 11.76 -0.06 -9.18
C ILE A 93 11.43 1.36 -9.66
N LYS A 94 11.70 2.39 -8.84
CA LYS A 94 11.48 3.79 -9.23
C LYS A 94 12.38 4.25 -10.39
N LYS A 95 13.47 3.54 -10.65
CA LYS A 95 14.35 3.82 -11.80
C LYS A 95 13.72 3.36 -13.11
N GLU A 96 12.86 2.36 -13.07
CA GLU A 96 12.17 1.75 -14.21
C GLU A 96 10.95 2.57 -14.67
N LYS A 97 11.17 3.85 -15.00
CA LYS A 97 10.10 4.80 -15.37
C LYS A 97 9.34 4.44 -16.64
N GLU A 98 9.91 3.59 -17.49
CA GLU A 98 9.26 3.07 -18.69
C GLU A 98 8.09 2.15 -18.34
N TYR A 99 8.23 1.35 -17.29
CA TYR A 99 7.25 0.33 -16.90
C TYR A 99 6.40 0.77 -15.69
N VAL A 100 6.91 1.66 -14.85
CA VAL A 100 6.28 2.04 -13.59
C VAL A 100 6.05 3.53 -13.54
N ARG A 101 4.76 3.92 -13.58
CA ARG A 101 4.34 5.33 -13.51
C ARG A 101 4.55 5.91 -12.11
N SER A 102 4.17 5.16 -11.08
CA SER A 102 4.22 5.59 -9.68
C SER A 102 4.35 4.40 -8.75
N ILE A 103 5.04 4.61 -7.63
CA ILE A 103 5.14 3.64 -6.55
C ILE A 103 4.64 4.33 -5.29
N PHE A 104 3.68 3.71 -4.64
CA PHE A 104 3.23 4.11 -3.32
C PHE A 104 3.83 3.16 -2.30
N TYR A 105 4.83 3.64 -1.56
CA TYR A 105 5.46 2.90 -0.47
C TYR A 105 5.79 3.89 0.65
N ARG A 106 5.66 3.44 1.90
CA ARG A 106 5.84 4.25 3.12
C ARG A 106 4.83 5.41 3.19
N ILE A 107 3.78 5.23 3.99
CA ILE A 107 2.83 6.31 4.29
C ILE A 107 3.58 7.34 5.14
N ASP A 108 3.81 8.55 4.60
CA ASP A 108 4.35 9.67 5.37
C ASP A 108 3.29 10.15 6.36
N LEU A 109 3.28 9.53 7.54
CA LEU A 109 2.40 9.88 8.63
C LEU A 109 2.82 11.19 9.30
N GLY A 110 4.00 11.77 9.03
CA GLY A 110 4.47 12.96 9.73
C GLY A 110 3.52 14.15 9.59
N LYS A 111 3.01 14.36 8.36
CA LYS A 111 2.00 15.40 8.08
C LYS A 111 0.65 15.11 8.71
N MET A 112 0.33 13.83 8.89
CA MET A 112 -0.91 13.39 9.49
C MET A 112 -0.84 13.46 11.03
N LEU A 113 0.30 13.13 11.63
CA LEU A 113 0.58 13.18 13.06
C LEU A 113 0.51 14.60 13.61
N GLY A 114 1.04 15.60 12.88
CA GLY A 114 0.87 17.01 13.25
C GLY A 114 -0.60 17.48 13.24
N ARG A 115 -1.48 16.75 12.55
CA ARG A 115 -2.94 16.99 12.52
C ARG A 115 -3.73 15.93 13.28
N ALA A 116 -3.07 14.94 13.90
CA ALA A 116 -3.72 13.86 14.64
C ALA A 116 -4.74 14.37 15.67
N PRO A 117 -4.51 15.50 16.37
CA PRO A 117 -5.50 16.04 17.30
C PRO A 117 -6.85 16.35 16.65
N PHE A 118 -6.91 16.70 15.37
CA PHE A 118 -8.17 16.99 14.68
C PHE A 118 -9.01 15.76 14.38
N PHE A 119 -8.43 14.57 14.48
CA PHE A 119 -9.12 13.29 14.24
C PHE A 119 -9.59 12.62 15.53
N LEU A 120 -9.27 13.20 16.70
CA LEU A 120 -9.64 12.66 18.00
C LEU A 120 -10.89 13.36 18.58
N PRO A 121 -11.77 12.61 19.29
CA PRO A 121 -12.85 13.21 20.07
C PRO A 121 -12.33 14.21 21.10
N LYS A 122 -13.12 15.24 21.41
CA LYS A 122 -12.74 16.34 22.31
C LYS A 122 -12.39 15.86 23.72
N GLU A 123 -13.03 14.79 24.15
CA GLU A 123 -12.86 14.16 25.45
C GLU A 123 -11.44 13.58 25.57
N MET A 124 -11.00 12.83 24.56
CA MET A 124 -9.64 12.27 24.50
C MET A 124 -8.57 13.37 24.39
N LEU A 125 -8.85 14.46 23.69
CA LEU A 125 -7.95 15.61 23.64
C LEU A 125 -7.78 16.27 25.00
N ARG A 126 -8.86 16.35 25.78
CA ARG A 126 -8.84 16.92 27.13
C ARG A 126 -8.07 16.03 28.10
N GLU A 127 -8.32 14.73 28.08
CA GLU A 127 -7.56 13.75 28.87
C GLU A 127 -6.07 13.76 28.51
N GLY A 128 -5.74 13.81 27.21
CA GLY A 128 -4.37 13.92 26.75
C GLY A 128 -3.69 15.22 27.19
N LEU A 129 -4.39 16.35 27.11
CA LEU A 129 -3.89 17.65 27.58
C LEU A 129 -3.65 17.61 29.10
N ASP A 130 -4.62 17.13 29.88
CA ASP A 130 -4.51 17.03 31.34
C ASP A 130 -3.33 16.13 31.73
N GLY A 131 -3.13 15.01 31.01
CA GLY A 131 -1.96 14.15 31.15
C GLY A 131 -0.64 14.86 30.89
N ILE A 132 -0.49 15.51 29.73
CA ILE A 132 0.74 16.22 29.34
C ILE A 132 1.06 17.37 30.32
N THR A 133 0.04 18.12 30.74
CA THR A 133 0.20 19.24 31.69
C THR A 133 0.63 18.72 33.07
N GLY A 134 0.14 17.55 33.48
CA GLY A 134 0.60 16.85 34.69
C GLY A 134 2.08 16.47 34.64
N TYR A 135 2.59 16.11 33.45
CA TYR A 135 4.01 15.77 33.27
C TYR A 135 4.93 16.99 33.14
N GLN A 136 4.43 18.19 32.77
CA GLN A 136 5.25 19.41 32.73
C GLN A 136 5.91 19.71 34.08
N THR A 137 5.17 19.52 35.18
CA THR A 137 5.71 19.71 36.54
C THR A 137 6.84 18.72 36.86
N ILE A 138 6.74 17.49 36.33
CA ILE A 138 7.77 16.45 36.50
C ILE A 138 8.98 16.77 35.62
N ILE A 139 8.77 17.18 34.37
CA ILE A 139 9.82 17.58 33.43
C ILE A 139 10.58 18.81 33.95
N GLU A 140 9.89 19.80 34.51
CA GLU A 140 10.53 20.96 35.14
C GLU A 140 11.37 20.56 36.35
N ARG A 141 10.87 19.63 37.20
CA ARG A 141 11.64 19.09 38.33
C ARG A 141 12.88 18.35 37.84
N ILE A 142 12.75 17.50 36.83
CA ILE A 142 13.87 16.76 36.22
C ILE A 142 14.90 17.72 35.61
N SER A 143 14.46 18.77 34.92
CA SER A 143 15.34 19.77 34.30
C SER A 143 16.18 20.56 35.31
N ARG A 144 15.70 20.67 36.57
CA ARG A 144 16.41 21.34 37.67
C ARG A 144 17.38 20.41 38.42
N LEU A 145 17.30 19.10 38.20
CA LEU A 145 18.20 18.13 38.82
C LEU A 145 19.51 18.08 38.03
N LYS A 146 20.62 18.45 38.68
CA LYS A 146 21.96 18.50 38.07
C LYS A 146 22.74 17.18 38.17
N ASN A 147 22.16 16.16 38.81
CA ASN A 147 22.86 14.94 39.21
C ASN A 147 22.01 13.68 38.99
N LEU A 148 22.61 12.70 38.29
CA LEU A 148 21.99 11.44 37.90
C LEU A 148 21.37 10.63 39.06
N PRO A 149 21.96 10.58 40.28
CA PRO A 149 21.36 9.86 41.40
C PRO A 149 20.03 10.46 41.87
N SER A 150 19.87 11.78 41.77
CA SER A 150 18.62 12.46 42.14
C SER A 150 17.53 12.27 41.09
N ILE A 151 17.91 12.12 39.82
CA ILE A 151 16.99 11.77 38.73
C ILE A 151 16.47 10.34 38.95
N LEU A 152 17.34 9.37 39.25
CA LEU A 152 16.93 7.99 39.53
C LEU A 152 16.02 7.89 40.77
N LYS A 153 16.31 8.67 41.81
CA LYS A 153 15.47 8.73 43.01
C LYS A 153 14.09 9.34 42.73
N LEU A 154 14.01 10.43 41.96
CA LEU A 154 12.74 11.05 41.59
C LEU A 154 11.90 10.13 40.69
N ILE A 155 12.53 9.35 39.82
CA ILE A 155 11.86 8.36 38.96
C ILE A 155 11.34 7.18 39.79
N GLY A 156 12.14 6.69 40.75
CA GLY A 156 11.70 5.67 41.70
C GLY A 156 10.51 6.12 42.55
N ASP A 157 10.57 7.33 43.11
CA ASP A 157 9.53 7.89 43.98
C ASP A 157 8.26 8.28 43.18
N GLY A 158 8.39 8.70 41.93
CA GLY A 158 7.27 9.17 41.11
C GLY A 158 6.52 8.08 40.33
N PHE A 159 7.19 7.00 39.94
CA PHE A 159 6.59 5.88 39.20
C PHE A 159 6.20 4.71 40.12
N GLY A 160 6.88 4.51 41.26
CA GLY A 160 6.62 3.41 42.18
C GLY A 160 5.21 3.41 42.77
N ASP A 161 4.64 4.59 43.04
CA ASP A 161 3.30 4.72 43.62
C ASP A 161 2.16 4.61 42.59
N ARG A 162 2.45 4.70 41.28
CA ARG A 162 1.41 4.78 40.23
C ARG A 162 1.33 3.56 39.30
N ILE A 163 2.29 2.64 39.35
CA ILE A 163 2.26 1.37 38.59
C ILE A 163 2.54 0.21 39.56
N PRO A 164 1.50 -0.38 40.17
CA PRO A 164 1.70 -1.48 41.11
C PRO A 164 2.21 -2.72 40.37
N GLY A 165 3.42 -3.18 40.71
CA GLY A 165 3.98 -4.44 40.24
C GLY A 165 5.14 -4.35 39.25
N LEU A 166 5.73 -3.18 38.99
CA LEU A 166 7.01 -3.14 38.28
C LEU A 166 8.15 -3.42 39.28
N PRO A 167 8.85 -4.58 39.21
CA PRO A 167 10.06 -4.76 39.99
C PRO A 167 11.09 -3.73 39.55
N LEU A 168 11.40 -2.78 40.42
CA LEU A 168 12.45 -1.78 40.23
C LEU A 168 13.82 -2.44 40.44
N ASP A 169 14.14 -3.41 39.61
CA ASP A 169 15.50 -3.91 39.44
C ASP A 169 16.29 -2.90 38.59
N PRO A 170 17.55 -2.55 38.90
CA PRO A 170 18.34 -1.56 38.16
C PRO A 170 18.39 -1.82 36.65
N ASP A 171 18.37 -3.08 36.22
CA ASP A 171 18.36 -3.47 34.81
C ASP A 171 16.99 -3.21 34.15
N THR A 172 15.91 -3.40 34.90
CA THR A 172 14.53 -3.08 34.46
C THR A 172 14.31 -1.56 34.39
N GLY A 173 14.89 -0.80 35.32
CA GLY A 173 14.91 0.67 35.28
C GLY A 173 15.70 1.21 34.09
N ALA A 174 16.85 0.60 33.76
CA ALA A 174 17.62 0.94 32.57
C ALA A 174 16.84 0.66 31.26
N GLN A 175 16.07 -0.44 31.21
CA GLN A 175 15.18 -0.74 30.07
C GLN A 175 13.99 0.22 29.98
N ALA A 176 13.36 0.55 31.12
CA ALA A 176 12.24 1.47 31.19
C ALA A 176 12.64 2.91 30.80
N LEU A 177 13.89 3.30 31.05
CA LEU A 177 14.45 4.58 30.63
C LEU A 177 14.92 4.59 29.18
N ARG A 178 15.15 3.43 28.56
CA ARG A 178 15.62 3.31 27.17
C ARG A 178 14.59 3.85 26.19
N VAL A 179 13.31 3.52 26.37
CA VAL A 179 12.23 3.97 25.50
C VAL A 179 12.02 5.49 25.57
N PRO A 180 11.91 6.13 26.76
CA PRO A 180 11.92 7.57 26.87
C PRO A 180 13.20 8.21 26.34
N LEU A 181 14.40 7.64 26.58
CA LEU A 181 15.65 8.21 26.07
C LEU A 181 15.72 8.22 24.54
N GLU A 182 15.28 7.15 23.89
CA GLU A 182 15.22 7.10 22.42
C GLU A 182 14.17 8.07 21.89
N LEU A 183 13.03 8.18 22.57
CA LEU A 183 12.01 9.18 22.24
C LEU A 183 12.56 10.61 22.34
N PHE A 184 13.30 10.92 23.42
CA PHE A 184 13.91 12.24 23.62
C PHE A 184 15.07 12.51 22.64
N ARG A 185 15.84 11.49 22.27
CA ARG A 185 16.85 11.62 21.19
C ARG A 185 16.20 11.92 19.86
N GLU A 186 15.14 11.21 19.52
CA GLU A 186 14.44 11.40 18.26
C GLU A 186 13.76 12.77 18.21
N TRP A 187 13.18 13.20 19.33
CA TRP A 187 12.60 14.53 19.45
C TRP A 187 13.66 15.63 19.30
N ARG A 188 14.85 15.45 19.89
CA ARG A 188 15.98 16.37 19.70
C ARG A 188 16.47 16.40 18.25
N ARG A 189 16.61 15.25 17.60
CA ARG A 189 17.01 15.17 16.18
C ARG A 189 15.99 15.85 15.27
N HIS A 190 14.70 15.74 15.58
CA HIS A 190 13.65 16.43 14.84
C HIS A 190 13.69 17.95 15.05
N LEU A 191 13.99 18.42 16.25
CA LEU A 191 14.18 19.85 16.53
C LEU A 191 15.44 20.43 15.84
N GLU A 192 16.49 19.63 15.70
CA GLU A 192 17.74 20.03 15.00
C GLU A 192 17.60 19.99 13.47
N ASN A 193 16.70 19.17 12.91
CA ASN A 193 16.43 19.11 11.47
C ASN A 193 14.93 18.86 11.17
N PRO A 194 14.08 19.90 11.24
CA PRO A 194 12.62 19.77 11.13
C PRO A 194 12.13 19.37 9.72
N SER A 195 13.00 19.44 8.71
CA SER A 195 12.71 18.96 7.34
C SER A 195 12.90 17.45 7.14
N ARG A 196 13.37 16.72 8.15
CA ARG A 196 13.62 15.27 8.05
C ARG A 196 12.29 14.50 8.17
N ALA A 197 11.89 13.81 7.11
CA ALA A 197 10.67 13.00 7.06
C ALA A 197 10.96 11.55 7.43
N GLY A 198 10.60 11.15 8.65
CA GLY A 198 10.59 9.74 9.08
C GLY A 198 11.22 9.52 10.46
N ILE A 199 10.63 8.57 11.20
CA ILE A 199 11.18 7.97 12.41
C ILE A 199 11.98 6.74 11.94
N ASP A 200 13.29 6.72 12.18
CA ASP A 200 14.10 5.51 12.04
C ASP A 200 14.04 4.77 13.40
N TRP A 201 13.36 3.62 13.44
CA TRP A 201 13.39 2.72 14.59
C TRP A 201 14.55 1.72 14.51
#